data_AF-A0A225D7S4-F1
#
_entry.id   AF-A0A225D7S4-F1
#
_cell.length_a   1.000
_cell.length_b   1.000
_cell.length_c   1.000
_cell.angle_alpha   90.00
_cell.angle_beta   90.00
_cell.angle_gamma   90.00
#
_symmetry.space_group_name_H-M   'P 1'
#
loop_
_entity.id
_entity.type
_entity.pdbx_description
1 polymer ?
#
loop_
_entity_poly.entity_id
_entity_poly.type
_entity_poly.pdbx_seq_one_letter_code
_entity_poly.pdbx_strand_id
1 'polypeptide(L)'
;MVKDGADLLTFAEIPGVPATNNRAEREIRPAVLMRKASYGNGSAQGAETRAILMSIYRTLKTRGLDPLAETRGALETLAKTGTLPKLPDKPTSAG
;
A
#
# COMPACT_ATOMS: atom_id res chain seq x y z
N MET A 1 7.79 -1.65 32.72
CA MET A 1 7.18 -0.30 32.67
C MET A 1 6.87 -0.02 31.21
N VAL A 2 5.61 0.31 30.92
CA VAL A 2 4.84 0.01 29.68
C VAL A 2 5.50 0.59 28.42
N LYS A 3 5.92 -0.29 27.49
CA LYS A 3 6.61 0.10 26.25
C LYS A 3 5.65 0.49 25.11
N ASP A 4 4.39 0.09 25.22
CA ASP A 4 3.38 0.26 24.16
C ASP A 4 2.42 1.45 24.40
N GLY A 5 2.54 2.14 25.54
CA GLY A 5 1.59 3.17 25.98
C GLY A 5 1.86 4.58 25.42
N ALA A 6 3.10 4.87 25.03
CA ALA A 6 3.49 6.21 24.57
C ALA A 6 2.76 6.61 23.27
N ASP A 7 2.61 5.67 22.35
CA ASP A 7 1.99 5.93 21.05
C ASP A 7 0.44 5.90 21.09
N LEU A 8 -0.15 5.40 22.18
CA LEU A 8 -1.62 5.36 22.33
C LEU A 8 -2.23 6.76 22.49
N LEU A 9 -1.46 7.71 23.03
CA LEU A 9 -1.92 9.07 23.31
C LEU A 9 -1.30 10.11 22.39
N THR A 10 -0.71 9.73 21.27
CA THR A 10 -0.11 10.67 20.30
C THR A 10 -1.12 11.74 19.83
N PHE A 11 -2.41 11.41 19.77
CA PHE A 11 -3.47 12.37 19.45
C PHE A 11 -3.65 13.48 20.49
N ALA A 12 -3.26 13.25 21.74
CA ALA A 12 -3.32 14.23 22.83
C ALA A 12 -2.13 15.21 22.77
N GLU A 13 -1.01 14.78 22.20
CA GLU A 13 0.22 15.59 22.10
C GLU A 13 0.34 16.32 20.75
N ILE A 14 -0.14 15.71 19.66
CA ILE A 14 0.04 16.21 18.29
C ILE A 14 -1.31 16.65 17.70
N PRO A 15 -1.53 17.97 17.50
CA PRO A 15 -2.73 18.47 16.83
C PRO A 15 -2.91 17.87 15.44
N GLY A 16 -4.13 17.41 15.13
CA GLY A 16 -4.49 16.87 13.82
C GLY A 16 -4.28 15.36 13.66
N VAL A 17 -3.71 14.67 14.65
CA VAL A 17 -3.67 13.20 14.68
C VAL A 17 -5.03 12.68 15.17
N PRO A 18 -5.73 11.81 14.40
CA PRO A 18 -6.99 11.23 14.85
C PRO A 18 -6.78 10.30 16.05
N ALA A 19 -7.70 10.31 17.01
CA ALA A 19 -7.71 9.38 18.15
C ALA A 19 -8.05 7.92 17.76
N THR A 20 -8.27 7.63 16.47
CA THR A 20 -8.68 6.30 15.99
C THR A 20 -7.76 5.81 14.87
N ASN A 21 -7.51 4.50 14.82
CA ASN A 21 -6.70 3.87 13.78
C ASN A 21 -7.49 3.50 12.50
N ASN A 22 -8.72 4.01 12.37
CA ASN A 22 -9.65 3.66 11.29
C ASN A 22 -9.03 3.81 9.89
N ARG A 23 -8.19 4.84 9.70
CA ARG A 23 -7.48 5.05 8.44
C ARG A 23 -6.56 3.86 8.17
N ALA A 24 -5.59 3.57 9.03
CA ALA A 24 -4.63 2.50 8.76
C ALA A 24 -5.32 1.13 8.63
N GLU A 25 -6.34 0.85 9.45
CA GLU A 25 -7.13 -0.38 9.33
C GLU A 25 -7.81 -0.52 7.96
N ARG A 26 -8.41 0.57 7.44
CA ARG A 26 -8.98 0.59 6.09
C ARG A 26 -7.90 0.40 5.02
N GLU A 27 -6.72 0.96 5.23
CA GLU A 27 -5.60 0.86 4.28
C GLU A 27 -5.06 -0.58 4.16
N ILE A 28 -4.97 -1.33 5.26
CA ILE A 28 -4.47 -2.72 5.28
C ILE A 28 -5.54 -3.75 4.89
N ARG A 29 -6.83 -3.43 5.05
CA ARG A 29 -7.95 -4.35 4.83
C ARG A 29 -7.93 -5.09 3.48
N PRO A 30 -7.59 -4.45 2.33
CA PRO A 30 -7.48 -5.16 1.06
C PRO A 30 -6.49 -6.33 1.10
N ALA A 31 -5.33 -6.15 1.74
CA ALA A 31 -4.32 -7.20 1.87
C ALA A 31 -4.83 -8.36 2.74
N VAL A 32 -5.48 -8.04 3.86
CA VAL A 32 -6.01 -9.03 4.81
C VAL A 32 -7.16 -9.84 4.19
N LEU A 33 -8.11 -9.17 3.53
CA LEU A 33 -9.26 -9.84 2.90
C LEU A 33 -8.81 -10.81 1.81
N MET A 34 -7.85 -10.40 0.99
CA MET A 34 -7.38 -11.27 -0.07
C MET A 34 -6.47 -12.39 0.46
N ARG A 35 -5.67 -12.17 1.51
CA ARG A 35 -4.99 -13.26 2.22
C ARG A 35 -6.00 -14.29 2.73
N LYS A 36 -7.12 -13.83 3.30
CA LYS A 36 -8.20 -14.72 3.75
C LYS A 36 -8.81 -15.50 2.58
N ALA A 37 -9.10 -14.85 1.46
CA ALA A 37 -9.67 -15.49 0.28
C ALA A 37 -8.72 -16.51 -0.38
N SER A 38 -7.41 -16.29 -0.30
CA SER A 38 -6.38 -17.17 -0.86
C SER A 38 -5.84 -18.22 0.12
N TYR A 39 -6.47 -18.41 1.29
CA TYR A 39 -6.02 -19.33 2.35
C TYR A 39 -4.61 -19.07 2.87
N GLY A 40 -4.16 -17.82 2.86
CA GLY A 40 -2.84 -17.42 3.34
C GLY A 40 -1.77 -17.42 2.24
N ASN A 41 -0.51 -17.59 2.67
CA ASN A 41 0.64 -17.74 1.78
C ASN A 41 1.23 -19.12 2.02
N GLY A 42 1.39 -19.94 0.98
CA GLY A 42 1.95 -21.29 1.09
C GLY A 42 3.47 -21.34 1.23
N SER A 43 4.17 -20.21 1.06
CA SER A 43 5.62 -20.11 1.19
C SER A 43 6.06 -18.71 1.63
N ALA A 44 7.26 -18.60 2.21
CA ALA A 44 7.86 -17.33 2.59
C ALA A 44 8.07 -16.40 1.38
N GLN A 45 8.57 -16.96 0.27
CA GLN A 45 8.74 -16.23 -1.00
C GLN A 45 7.40 -15.70 -1.55
N GLY A 46 6.33 -16.50 -1.45
CA GLY A 46 4.99 -16.06 -1.82
C GLY A 46 4.47 -14.92 -0.94
N ALA A 47 4.76 -14.98 0.36
CA ALA A 47 4.41 -13.92 1.31
C ALA A 47 5.13 -12.60 1.01
N GLU A 48 6.43 -12.67 0.71
CA GLU A 48 7.24 -11.51 0.33
C GLU A 48 6.73 -10.88 -0.98
N THR A 49 6.51 -11.72 -2.00
CA THR A 49 5.96 -11.27 -3.29
C THR A 49 4.61 -10.56 -3.07
N ARG A 50 3.75 -11.11 -2.22
CA ARG A 50 2.46 -10.50 -1.88
C ARG A 50 2.63 -9.15 -1.20
N ALA A 51 3.57 -9.04 -0.26
CA ALA A 51 3.83 -7.78 0.45
C ALA A 51 4.30 -6.68 -0.51
N ILE A 52 5.22 -7.01 -1.42
CA ILE A 52 5.73 -6.08 -2.45
C ILE A 52 4.59 -5.62 -3.36
N LEU A 53 3.82 -6.56 -3.92
CA LEU A 53 2.70 -6.23 -4.81
C LEU A 53 1.64 -5.38 -4.12
N MET A 54 1.30 -5.67 -2.86
CA MET A 54 0.34 -4.87 -2.11
C MET A 54 0.84 -3.47 -1.81
N SER A 55 2.13 -3.29 -1.54
CA SER A 55 2.75 -1.96 -1.40
C SER A 55 2.60 -1.13 -2.68
N ILE A 56 2.92 -1.72 -3.84
CA ILE A 56 2.80 -1.08 -5.15
C ILE A 56 1.34 -0.71 -5.43
N TYR A 57 0.42 -1.66 -5.27
CA TYR A 57 -1.00 -1.45 -5.54
C TYR A 57 -1.61 -0.38 -4.63
N ARG A 58 -1.28 -0.39 -3.34
CA ARG A 58 -1.74 0.61 -2.37
C ARG A 58 -1.23 2.00 -2.73
N THR A 59 0.04 2.10 -3.14
CA THR A 59 0.64 3.37 -3.56
C THR A 59 -0.06 3.93 -4.78
N LEU A 60 -0.30 3.11 -5.82
CA LEU A 60 -0.98 3.53 -7.04
C LEU A 60 -2.44 3.93 -6.77
N LYS A 61 -3.19 3.14 -5.97
CA LYS A 61 -4.56 3.50 -5.58
C LYS A 61 -4.64 4.79 -4.78
N THR A 62 -3.73 5.01 -3.82
CA THR A 62 -3.71 6.23 -3.00
C THR A 62 -3.38 7.46 -3.85
N ARG A 63 -2.72 7.26 -4.99
CA ARG A 63 -2.44 8.29 -5.99
C ARG A 63 -3.56 8.43 -7.03
N GLY A 64 -4.67 7.70 -6.94
CA GLY A 64 -5.78 7.78 -7.90
C GLY A 64 -5.49 7.14 -9.26
N LEU A 65 -4.44 6.31 -9.35
CA LEU A 65 -4.05 5.61 -10.58
C LEU A 65 -4.69 4.22 -10.63
N ASP A 66 -4.83 3.66 -11.83
CA ASP A 66 -5.21 2.25 -11.99
C ASP A 66 -3.98 1.34 -11.79
N PRO A 67 -3.91 0.58 -10.68
CA PRO A 67 -2.72 -0.23 -10.40
C PRO A 67 -2.42 -1.26 -11.47
N LEU A 68 -3.43 -1.84 -12.12
CA LEU A 68 -3.23 -2.90 -13.10
C LEU A 68 -2.67 -2.34 -14.40
N ALA A 69 -3.21 -1.22 -14.89
CA ALA A 69 -2.71 -0.53 -16.08
C ALA A 69 -1.27 -0.05 -15.88
N GLU A 70 -0.98 0.60 -14.75
CA GLU A 70 0.34 1.15 -14.47
C GLU A 70 1.41 0.07 -14.27
N THR A 71 1.09 -1.00 -13.53
CA THR A 71 2.03 -2.12 -13.35
C THR A 71 2.30 -2.85 -14.65
N ARG A 72 1.28 -3.05 -15.50
CA ARG A 72 1.45 -3.61 -16.85
C ARG A 72 2.36 -2.72 -17.70
N GLY A 73 2.07 -1.43 -17.80
CA GLY A 73 2.86 -0.49 -18.59
C GLY A 73 4.32 -0.41 -18.11
N ALA A 74 4.53 -0.49 -16.80
CA ALA A 74 5.87 -0.55 -16.21
C ALA A 74 6.65 -1.79 -16.62
N LEU A 75 6.01 -2.97 -16.58
CA LEU A 75 6.61 -4.23 -17.01
C LEU A 75 6.89 -4.26 -18.51
N GLU A 76 6.00 -3.71 -19.33
CA GLU A 76 6.20 -3.60 -20.79
C GLU A 76 7.38 -2.70 -21.14
N THR A 77 7.52 -1.58 -20.43
CA THR A 77 8.66 -0.65 -20.60
C THR A 77 9.97 -1.31 -20.16
N LEU A 78 9.95 -2.00 -19.02
CA LEU A 78 11.10 -2.76 -18.53
C LEU A 78 11.54 -3.84 -19.52
N ALA A 79 10.59 -4.59 -20.09
CA ALA A 79 10.89 -5.63 -21.06
C ALA A 79 11.52 -5.07 -22.36
N LYS A 80 11.11 -3.87 -22.79
CA LYS A 80 11.61 -3.25 -24.03
C LYS A 80 12.95 -2.53 -23.85
N THR A 81 13.14 -1.85 -22.71
CA THR A 81 14.26 -0.93 -22.49
C THR A 81 15.32 -1.46 -21.53
N GLY A 82 15.00 -2.52 -20.78
CA GLY A 82 15.82 -2.98 -19.65
C GLY A 82 15.80 -2.02 -18.45
N THR A 83 15.00 -0.95 -18.51
CA THR A 83 14.94 0.07 -17.46
C THR A 83 13.53 0.20 -16.88
N LEU A 84 13.43 0.33 -15.57
CA LEU A 84 12.16 0.54 -14.89
C LEU A 84 11.72 1.99 -15.10
N PRO A 85 10.49 2.26 -15.56
CA PRO A 85 10.00 3.62 -15.68
C PRO A 85 9.84 4.27 -14.30
N LYS A 86 9.90 5.60 -14.28
CA LYS A 86 9.63 6.39 -13.08
C LYS A 86 8.17 6.20 -12.66
N LEU A 87 7.92 6.38 -11.37
CA LEU A 87 6.56 6.31 -10.83
C LEU A 87 5.68 7.38 -11.50
N PRO A 88 4.47 7.05 -11.98
CA PRO A 88 3.63 7.97 -12.75
C PRO A 88 3.25 9.20 -11.93
N ASP A 89 3.01 10.35 -12.54
CA ASP A 89 2.52 11.51 -11.80
C ASP A 89 1.10 11.27 -11.26
N LYS A 90 0.76 11.96 -10.16
CA LYS A 90 -0.61 11.92 -9.67
C LYS A 90 -1.52 12.60 -10.71
N PRO A 91 -2.71 12.05 -11.01
CA PRO A 91 -3.68 12.76 -11.82
C PRO A 91 -3.99 14.07 -11.10
N THR A 92 -3.76 15.19 -11.79
CA THR A 92 -4.14 16.50 -11.27
C THR A 92 -5.67 16.51 -11.21
N SER A 93 -6.23 16.45 -10.02
CA SER A 93 -7.65 16.73 -9.83
C SER A 93 -7.90 18.15 -10.35
N ALA A 94 -8.63 18.27 -11.46
CA ALA A 94 -9.54 19.39 -11.59
C ALA A 94 -10.53 19.24 -10.43
N GLY A 95 -10.78 20.33 -9.71
CA GLY A 95 -11.50 20.34 -8.42
C GLY A 95 -12.92 19.80 -8.49
#